data_AF-A0A2V6U5Z9-F1
#
_entry.id   AF-A0A2V6U5Z9-F1
#
_cell.length_a   1.000
_cell.length_b   1.000
_cell.length_c   1.000
_cell.angle_alpha   90.00
_cell.angle_beta   90.00
_cell.angle_gamma   90.00
#
_symmetry.space_group_name_H-M   'P 1'
#
loop_
_entity.id
_entity.type
_entity.pdbx_description
1 polymer ?
#
loop_
_entity_poly.entity_id
_entity_poly.type
_entity_poly.pdbx_seq_one_letter_code
_entity_poly.pdbx_strand_id
1 'polypeptide(L)'
;MGTVSPLDRDRARARLAPERQPRPSRLTVTIEQAETLIRLRVNGARTPTRLYLYVDGDLADMWVDVEASYDASNGRLAPGRHAVTARAVDALGRWAGASTIVER
;
A
#
# COMPACT_ATOMS: atom_id res chain seq x y z
N MET A 1 66.06 1.67 8.32
CA MET A 1 65.45 2.86 7.69
C MET A 1 64.56 2.38 6.56
N GLY A 2 63.31 1.99 6.86
CA GLY A 2 62.36 1.51 5.87
C GLY A 2 61.43 2.65 5.45
N THR A 3 61.41 3.00 4.17
CA THR A 3 60.48 3.98 3.61
C THR A 3 59.14 3.28 3.37
N VAL A 4 58.16 3.60 4.20
CA VAL A 4 56.77 3.14 4.01
C VAL A 4 56.17 3.97 2.87
N SER A 5 55.77 3.29 1.79
CA SER A 5 55.15 3.91 0.62
C SER A 5 53.83 4.60 0.99
N PRO A 6 53.51 5.81 0.47
CA PRO A 6 52.29 6.53 0.80
C PRO A 6 50.99 5.86 0.31
N LEU A 7 51.11 4.82 -0.52
CA LEU A 7 50.01 4.23 -1.27
C LEU A 7 49.12 3.27 -0.45
N ASP A 8 49.49 2.93 0.78
CA ASP A 8 48.69 2.02 1.63
C ASP A 8 47.64 2.74 2.51
N ARG A 9 47.64 4.07 2.58
CA ARG A 9 46.64 4.78 3.40
C ARG A 9 45.22 4.80 2.81
N ASP A 10 45.09 4.67 1.49
CA ASP A 10 43.77 4.76 0.84
C ASP A 10 43.00 3.43 0.83
N ARG A 11 43.66 2.28 1.03
CA ARG A 11 42.96 0.99 1.14
C ARG A 11 42.22 0.80 2.47
N ALA A 12 42.49 1.65 3.47
CA ALA A 12 41.90 1.50 4.80
C ALA A 12 40.55 2.21 4.99
N ARG A 13 40.09 3.03 4.03
CA ARG A 13 38.84 3.81 4.16
C ARG A 13 37.60 3.23 3.47
N ALA A 14 37.74 2.08 2.82
CA ALA A 14 36.62 1.40 2.15
C ALA A 14 36.09 0.20 2.95
N ARG A 15 36.10 0.25 4.28
CA ARG A 15 35.23 -0.63 5.09
C ARG A 15 33.81 -0.09 4.96
N LEU A 16 33.21 -0.51 3.84
CA LEU A 16 31.79 -0.54 3.51
C LEU A 16 30.93 -0.35 4.76
N ALA A 17 30.46 0.88 4.96
CA ALA A 17 29.20 1.05 5.67
C ALA A 17 28.20 0.14 4.93
N PRO A 18 27.44 -0.72 5.64
CA PRO A 18 26.42 -1.52 4.96
C PRO A 18 25.56 -0.53 4.20
N GLU A 19 25.53 -0.63 2.87
CA GLU A 19 24.58 0.11 2.05
C GLU A 19 23.24 -0.05 2.76
N ARG A 20 22.62 1.07 3.14
CA ARG A 20 21.28 1.05 3.75
C ARG A 20 20.39 0.41 2.69
N GLN A 21 20.23 -0.90 2.76
CA GLN A 21 19.37 -1.62 1.85
C GLN A 21 17.98 -1.03 2.07
N PRO A 22 17.39 -0.35 1.05
CA PRO A 22 16.12 0.29 1.22
C PRO A 22 15.13 -0.81 1.61
N ARG A 23 14.54 -0.69 2.80
CA ARG A 23 13.51 -1.64 3.24
C ARG A 23 12.43 -1.66 2.17
N PRO A 24 11.97 -2.83 1.72
CA PRO A 24 10.90 -2.90 0.74
C PRO A 24 9.69 -2.14 1.30
N SER A 25 9.10 -1.27 0.47
CA SER A 25 7.93 -0.47 0.86
C SER A 25 6.82 -1.41 1.33
N ARG A 26 6.29 -1.16 2.53
CA ARG A 26 5.15 -1.94 3.04
C ARG A 26 3.92 -1.59 2.22
N LEU A 27 3.23 -2.62 1.72
CA LEU A 27 1.94 -2.46 1.07
C LEU A 27 0.88 -2.17 2.13
N THR A 28 0.11 -1.10 1.95
CA THR A 28 -1.01 -0.74 2.84
C THR A 28 -2.22 -0.28 2.04
N VAL A 29 -3.39 -0.44 2.62
CA VAL A 29 -4.67 0.06 2.09
C VAL A 29 -5.28 0.98 3.14
N THR A 30 -5.84 2.11 2.70
CA THR A 30 -6.63 2.99 3.54
C THR A 30 -8.02 3.17 2.95
N ILE A 31 -9.00 3.34 3.84
CA ILE A 31 -10.39 3.62 3.51
C ILE A 31 -10.75 4.93 4.20
N GLU A 32 -11.26 5.88 3.43
CA GLU A 32 -11.78 7.15 3.93
C GLU A 32 -13.22 7.31 3.47
N GLN A 33 -14.12 7.66 4.39
CA GLN A 33 -15.50 7.98 4.07
C GLN A 33 -15.69 9.49 4.05
N ALA A 34 -16.30 10.01 2.99
CA ALA A 34 -16.71 11.40 2.86
C ALA A 34 -18.13 11.46 2.30
N GLU A 35 -19.11 11.81 3.14
CA GLU A 35 -20.54 11.83 2.77
C GLU A 35 -20.98 10.51 2.13
N THR A 36 -21.24 10.52 0.81
CA THR A 36 -21.65 9.36 0.01
C THR A 36 -20.50 8.67 -0.71
N LEU A 37 -19.26 9.13 -0.56
CA LEU A 37 -18.10 8.56 -1.22
C LEU A 37 -17.22 7.77 -0.25
N ILE A 38 -16.82 6.58 -0.69
CA ILE A 38 -15.78 5.79 -0.06
C ILE A 38 -14.54 5.88 -0.93
N ARG A 39 -13.48 6.48 -0.40
CA ARG A 39 -12.18 6.62 -1.07
C ARG A 39 -11.23 5.53 -0.59
N LEU A 40 -10.59 4.89 -1.56
CA LEU A 40 -9.64 3.82 -1.33
C LEU A 40 -8.28 4.25 -1.84
N ARG A 41 -7.23 4.01 -1.06
CA ARG A 41 -5.85 4.29 -1.46
C ARG A 41 -4.92 3.16 -1.09
N VAL A 42 -4.06 2.79 -2.01
CA VAL A 42 -3.05 1.74 -1.85
C VAL A 42 -1.67 2.39 -1.86
N ASN A 43 -0.92 2.24 -0.77
CA ASN A 43 0.43 2.80 -0.65
C ASN A 43 1.49 1.71 -0.73
N GLY A 44 2.64 2.04 -1.33
CA GLY A 44 3.78 1.14 -1.42
C GLY A 44 3.63 -0.01 -2.42
N ALA A 45 2.60 0.01 -3.27
CA ALA A 45 2.30 -1.04 -4.25
C ALA A 45 3.21 -1.00 -5.49
N ARG A 46 3.40 -2.17 -6.10
CA ARG A 46 3.96 -2.29 -7.45
C ARG A 46 2.84 -2.46 -8.47
N THR A 47 2.75 -1.57 -9.46
CA THR A 47 1.72 -1.65 -10.49
C THR A 47 1.98 -2.79 -11.50
N PRO A 48 0.93 -3.37 -12.09
CA PRO A 48 -0.49 -3.10 -11.82
C PRO A 48 -0.95 -3.60 -10.43
N THR A 49 -1.91 -2.90 -9.83
CA THR A 49 -2.51 -3.27 -8.54
C THR A 49 -3.98 -3.56 -8.76
N ARG A 50 -4.47 -4.72 -8.33
CA ARG A 50 -5.89 -5.04 -8.30
C ARG A 50 -6.46 -4.62 -6.95
N LEU A 51 -7.47 -3.78 -6.96
CA LEU A 51 -8.16 -3.27 -5.78
C LEU A 51 -9.61 -3.76 -5.79
N TYR A 52 -10.04 -4.36 -4.69
CA TYR A 52 -11.37 -4.92 -4.51
C TYR A 52 -12.06 -4.22 -3.34
N LEU A 53 -13.33 -3.88 -3.50
CA LEU A 53 -14.19 -3.38 -2.43
C LEU A 53 -15.28 -4.39 -2.15
N TYR A 54 -15.48 -4.73 -0.88
CA TYR A 54 -16.55 -5.59 -0.40
C TYR A 54 -17.44 -4.79 0.55
N VAL A 55 -18.75 -5.01 0.45
CA VAL A 55 -19.77 -4.48 1.36
C VAL A 55 -20.50 -5.68 1.95
N ASP A 56 -20.49 -5.80 3.28
CA ASP A 56 -21.06 -6.93 4.03
C ASP A 56 -20.58 -8.32 3.57
N GLY A 57 -19.36 -8.37 3.02
CA GLY A 57 -18.74 -9.58 2.48
C GLY A 57 -18.95 -9.79 0.98
N ASP A 58 -19.88 -9.06 0.35
CA ASP A 58 -20.15 -9.17 -1.07
C ASP A 58 -19.28 -8.21 -1.89
N LEU A 59 -18.67 -8.71 -2.97
CA LEU A 59 -17.87 -7.88 -3.88
C LEU A 59 -18.76 -6.78 -4.48
N ALA A 60 -18.44 -5.52 -4.17
CA ALA A 60 -19.14 -4.34 -4.62
C ALA A 60 -18.57 -3.78 -5.91
N ASP A 61 -17.25 -3.69 -6.00
CA ASP A 61 -16.57 -3.14 -7.16
C ASP A 61 -15.09 -3.55 -7.18
N MET A 62 -14.44 -3.35 -8.33
CA MET A 62 -13.02 -3.60 -8.51
C MET A 62 -12.35 -2.65 -9.50
N TRP A 63 -11.07 -2.36 -9.25
CA TRP A 63 -10.24 -1.51 -10.10
C TRP A 63 -8.86 -2.12 -10.31
N VAL A 64 -8.20 -1.69 -11.39
CA VAL A 64 -6.76 -1.93 -11.60
C VAL A 64 -6.04 -0.60 -11.45
N ASP A 65 -5.96 -0.12 -10.21
CA ASP A 65 -5.35 1.16 -9.86
C ASP A 65 -4.89 1.13 -8.38
N VAL A 66 -4.21 2.18 -7.96
CA VAL A 66 -3.82 2.42 -6.56
C VAL A 66 -4.75 3.38 -5.83
N GLU A 67 -5.64 4.06 -6.55
CA GLU A 67 -6.67 4.93 -5.99
C GLU A 67 -8.03 4.61 -6.63
N ALA A 68 -9.10 4.63 -5.83
CA ALA A 68 -10.46 4.43 -6.31
C ALA A 68 -11.46 5.18 -5.44
N SER A 69 -12.62 5.48 -6.02
CA SER A 69 -13.77 6.05 -5.30
C SER A 69 -15.01 5.23 -5.63
N TYR A 70 -15.76 4.89 -4.60
CA TYR A 70 -17.03 4.20 -4.70
C TYR A 70 -18.16 5.10 -4.23
N ASP A 71 -19.16 5.29 -5.08
CA ASP A 71 -20.36 6.03 -4.74
C ASP A 71 -21.35 5.12 -3.99
N ALA A 72 -21.47 5.35 -2.68
CA ALA A 72 -22.38 4.64 -1.80
C ALA A 72 -23.85 4.91 -2.13
N SER A 73 -24.19 5.91 -2.96
CA SER A 73 -25.57 6.21 -3.36
C SER A 73 -26.17 5.15 -4.28
N ASN A 74 -25.34 4.30 -4.89
CA ASN A 74 -25.76 3.23 -5.82
C ASN A 74 -26.52 2.06 -5.17
N GLY A 75 -27.02 2.21 -3.94
CA GLY A 75 -28.02 1.32 -3.33
C GLY A 75 -27.49 0.08 -2.59
N ARG A 76 -26.19 -0.24 -2.66
CA ARG A 76 -25.60 -1.34 -1.86
C ARG A 76 -25.43 -1.00 -0.37
N LEU A 77 -25.45 0.29 -0.04
CA LEU A 77 -25.37 0.80 1.33
C LEU A 77 -26.73 1.41 1.68
N ALA A 78 -27.67 0.55 2.07
CA ALA A 78 -28.96 0.97 2.60
C ALA A 78 -28.77 1.75 3.92
N PRO A 79 -29.80 2.41 4.45
CA PRO A 79 -29.71 2.99 5.79
C PRO A 79 -29.34 1.92 6.82
N GLY A 80 -28.30 2.16 7.62
CA GLY A 80 -27.80 1.18 8.59
C GLY A 80 -26.26 1.08 8.67
N ARG A 81 -25.80 0.05 9.38
CA ARG A 81 -24.37 -0.27 9.56
C ARG A 81 -23.92 -1.31 8.56
N HIS A 82 -22.86 -1.00 7.84
CA HIS A 82 -22.27 -1.88 6.83
C HIS A 82 -20.78 -2.10 7.08
N ALA A 83 -20.33 -3.34 6.92
CA ALA A 83 -18.92 -3.68 6.94
C ALA A 83 -18.32 -3.42 5.56
N VAL A 84 -17.38 -2.48 5.48
CA VAL A 84 -16.68 -2.16 4.24
C VAL A 84 -15.25 -2.67 4.33
N THR A 85 -14.86 -3.52 3.38
CA THR A 85 -13.51 -4.08 3.31
C THR A 85 -12.88 -3.78 1.97
N ALA A 86 -11.67 -3.23 1.99
CA ALA A 86 -10.87 -3.02 0.80
C ALA A 86 -9.67 -3.98 0.81
N ARG A 87 -9.38 -4.62 -0.32
CA ARG A 87 -8.25 -5.52 -0.49
C ARG A 87 -7.47 -5.15 -1.74
N ALA A 88 -6.16 -5.00 -1.62
CA ALA A 88 -5.26 -4.76 -2.73
C ALA A 88 -4.34 -5.96 -2.95
N VAL A 89 -4.05 -6.28 -4.21
CA VAL A 89 -3.02 -7.25 -4.63
C VAL A 89 -2.16 -6.60 -5.72
N ASP A 90 -0.86 -6.49 -5.49
CA ASP A 90 0.07 -5.83 -6.40
C ASP A 90 0.71 -6.81 -7.41
N ALA A 91 1.51 -6.30 -8.34
CA ALA A 91 2.13 -7.11 -9.40
C ALA A 91 3.15 -8.14 -8.90
N LEU A 92 3.65 -7.98 -7.66
CA LEU A 92 4.54 -8.94 -7.01
C LEU A 92 3.75 -10.00 -6.23
N GLY A 93 2.41 -9.96 -6.29
CA GLY A 93 1.54 -10.85 -5.53
C GLY A 93 1.43 -10.49 -4.04
N ARG A 94 1.97 -9.34 -3.61
CA ARG A 94 1.80 -8.87 -2.23
C ARG A 94 0.36 -8.41 -2.06
N TRP A 95 -0.19 -8.65 -0.88
CA TRP A 95 -1.56 -8.24 -0.56
C TRP A 95 -1.62 -7.44 0.73
N ALA A 96 -2.60 -6.54 0.80
CA ALA A 96 -2.97 -5.81 2.00
C ALA A 96 -4.48 -5.56 2.00
N GLY A 97 -5.02 -5.25 3.16
CA GLY A 97 -6.42 -4.86 3.27
C GLY A 97 -6.68 -3.97 4.47
N ALA A 98 -7.82 -3.31 4.43
CA ALA A 98 -8.37 -2.50 5.50
C ALA A 98 -9.86 -2.74 5.58
N SER A 99 -10.44 -2.56 6.78
CA SER A 99 -11.87 -2.66 7.00
C SER A 99 -12.33 -1.53 7.90
N THR A 100 -13.54 -1.04 7.68
CA THR A 100 -14.22 -0.06 8.54
C THR A 100 -15.71 -0.34 8.57
N ILE A 101 -16.40 0.18 9.58
CA ILE A 101 -17.86 0.25 9.58
C ILE A 101 -18.27 1.60 8.99
N VAL A 102 -19.19 1.56 8.03
CA VAL A 102 -19.84 2.73 7.46
C VAL A 102 -21.28 2.75 7.95
N GLU A 103 -21.70 3.90 8.50
CA GLU A 103 -23.10 4.19 8.85
C GLU A 103 -23.71 5.10 7.79
N ARG A 104 -24.95 4.79 7.39
CA ARG A 104 -25.73 5.46 6.36
C ARG A 104 -27.10 5.85 6.87
#